data_AF-A4J312-F1
#
_entry.id   AF-A4J312-F1
#
_cell.length_a   1.000
_cell.length_b   1.000
_cell.length_c   1.000
_cell.angle_alpha   90.00
_cell.angle_beta   90.00
_cell.angle_gamma   90.00
#
_symmetry.space_group_name_H-M   'P 1'
#
loop_
_entity.id
_entity.type
_entity.pdbx_description
1 polymer ?
#
loop_
_entity_poly.entity_id
_entity_poly.type
_entity_poly.pdbx_seq_one_letter_code
_entity_poly.pdbx_strand_id
1 'polypeptide(L)' 'MVIIYQKENIIYCSCYETSKEEFLREVLNHYEEFDNIAPEKINIEKQTMFYTEEAIPADTFSPLTGLGIVIQDYWVIKL' A
#
# COMPACT_ATOMS: atom_id res chain seq x y z
N MET A 1 3.70 -0.72 -12.58
CA MET A 1 4.89 -1.13 -11.82
C MET A 1 4.53 -1.01 -10.36
N VAL A 2 4.47 -2.14 -9.64
CA VAL A 2 4.17 -2.12 -8.20
C VAL A 2 5.45 -1.77 -7.46
N ILE A 3 5.41 -0.70 -6.68
CA ILE A 3 6.53 -0.28 -5.85
C ILE A 3 6.20 -0.68 -4.42
N ILE A 4 7.06 -1.53 -3.87
CA ILE A 4 6.98 -1.99 -2.49
C ILE A 4 7.97 -1.21 -1.64
N TYR A 5 7.60 -0.96 -0.40
CA TYR A 5 8.39 -0.25 0.60
C TYR A 5 8.41 -1.08 1.87
N GLN A 6 9.53 -1.04 2.58
CA GLN A 6 9.60 -1.54 3.95
C GLN A 6 9.85 -0.36 4.87
N LYS A 7 9.02 -0.26 5.90
CA LYS A 7 9.21 0.67 7.00
C LYS A 7 9.01 -0.09 8.30
N GLU A 8 10.04 -0.09 9.14
CA GLU A 8 10.04 -0.85 10.40
C GLU A 8 9.72 -2.33 10.13
N ASN A 9 8.68 -2.87 10.76
CA ASN A 9 8.22 -4.26 10.60
C ASN A 9 7.03 -4.38 9.64
N ILE A 10 6.87 -3.45 8.69
CA ILE A 10 5.77 -3.45 7.72
C ILE A 10 6.32 -3.32 6.31
N ILE A 11 5.91 -4.24 5.44
CA ILE A 11 6.08 -4.14 3.98
C ILE A 11 4.75 -3.71 3.38
N TYR A 12 4.76 -2.70 2.51
CA TYR A 12 3.54 -2.15 1.92
C TYR A 12 3.75 -1.65 0.48
N CYS A 13 2.67 -1.49 -0.29
CA CYS A 13 2.71 -0.92 -1.64
C CYS A 13 1.98 0.43 -1.72
N SER A 14 2.50 1.41 -2.48
CA SER A 14 1.84 2.71 -2.67
C SER A 14 1.02 2.80 -3.98
N CYS A 15 0.78 1.69 -4.65
CA CYS A 15 0.24 1.69 -6.00
C CYS A 15 -1.30 1.59 -6.00
N TYR A 16 -1.94 2.52 -6.71
CA TYR A 16 -3.39 2.53 -6.90
C TYR A 16 -3.81 1.29 -7.70
N GLU A 17 -4.92 0.66 -7.32
CA GLU A 17 -5.49 -0.53 -7.99
C GLU A 17 -4.59 -1.79 -8.05
N THR A 18 -3.56 -1.88 -7.20
CA THR A 18 -2.73 -3.10 -7.14
C THR A 18 -3.51 -4.27 -6.58
N SER A 19 -3.50 -5.41 -7.28
CA SER A 19 -4.10 -6.65 -6.79
C SER A 19 -3.25 -7.27 -5.67
N LYS A 20 -3.88 -8.12 -4.84
CA LYS A 20 -3.18 -8.82 -3.76
C LYS A 20 -2.08 -9.73 -4.31
N GLU A 21 -2.36 -10.38 -5.44
CA GLU A 21 -1.46 -11.29 -6.14
C GLU A 21 -0.25 -10.57 -6.71
N GLU A 22 -0.44 -9.39 -7.32
CA GLU A 22 0.68 -8.58 -7.82
C GLU A 22 1.56 -8.07 -6.68
N PHE A 23 0.95 -7.61 -5.58
CA PHE A 23 1.70 -7.21 -4.39
C PHE A 23 2.55 -8.36 -3.86
N LEU A 24 1.94 -9.53 -3.67
CA LEU A 24 2.63 -10.71 -3.16
C LEU A 24 3.77 -11.15 -4.09
N ARG A 25 3.54 -11.15 -5.41
CA ARG A 25 4.58 -11.49 -6.38
C ARG A 25 5.77 -10.54 -6.29
N GLU A 26 5.55 -9.23 -6.17
CA GLU A 26 6.66 -8.29 -6.01
C GLU A 26 7.39 -8.47 -4.68
N VAL A 27 6.67 -8.77 -3.59
CA VAL A 27 7.30 -9.07 -2.30
C VAL A 27 8.21 -10.29 -2.40
N LEU A 28 7.73 -11.39 -2.97
CA LEU A 28 8.53 -12.61 -3.16
C LEU A 28 9.75 -12.37 -4.07
N ASN A 29 9.66 -11.47 -5.04
CA ASN A 29 10.79 -11.14 -5.90
C ASN A 29 11.87 -10.28 -5.23
N HIS A 30 11.52 -9.53 -4.18
CA HIS A 30 12.43 -8.56 -3.54
C HIS A 30 12.94 -9.01 -2.16
N TYR A 31 12.22 -9.90 -1.48
CA TYR A 31 12.49 -10.28 -0.10
C TYR A 31 12.73 -11.80 0.00
N GLU A 32 14.00 -12.21 0.01
CA GLU A 32 14.43 -13.61 0.11
C GLU A 32 13.94 -14.30 1.40
N GLU A 33 13.60 -13.54 2.45
CA GLU A 33 13.06 -14.07 3.70
C GLU A 33 11.71 -14.81 3.52
N PHE A 34 10.98 -14.52 2.44
CA PHE A 34 9.73 -15.17 2.11
C PHE A 34 9.88 -16.37 1.16
N ASP A 35 11.07 -16.64 0.60
CA ASP A 35 11.28 -17.73 -0.37
C ASP A 35 10.91 -19.11 0.20
N ASN A 36 11.09 -19.29 1.51
CA ASN A 36 10.81 -20.54 2.22
C ASN A 36 9.44 -20.56 2.89
N ILE A 37 8.65 -19.49 2.75
CA ILE A 37 7.33 -19.35 3.34
C ILE A 37 6.30 -19.63 2.25
N ALA A 38 5.42 -20.59 2.50
CA ALA A 38 4.33 -20.86 1.57
C ALA A 38 3.45 -19.59 1.42
N PRO A 39 3.12 -19.14 0.19
CA PRO A 39 2.41 -17.88 -0.05
C PRO A 39 1.13 -17.71 0.78
N GLU A 40 0.42 -18.80 1.04
CA GLU A 40 -0.80 -18.84 1.87
C GLU A 40 -0.57 -18.61 3.37
N LYS A 41 0.67 -18.76 3.85
CA LYS A 41 1.07 -18.50 5.24
C LYS A 41 1.47 -17.06 5.48
N ILE A 42 1.67 -16.28 4.42
CA ILE A 42 2.01 -14.87 4.53
C ILE A 42 0.75 -14.10 4.88
N ASN A 43 0.74 -13.46 6.06
CA ASN A 43 -0.40 -12.67 6.52
C ASN A 43 -0.41 -11.31 5.79
N ILE A 44 -1.27 -11.21 4.78
CA ILE A 44 -1.46 -9.99 3.98
C ILE A 44 -2.78 -9.33 4.40
N GLU A 45 -2.69 -8.10 4.90
CA GLU A 45 -3.84 -7.30 5.30
C GLU A 45 -4.05 -6.14 4.30
N LYS A 46 -5.29 -5.70 4.14
CA LYS A 46 -5.61 -4.45 3.44
C LYS A 46 -5.72 -3.35 4.49
N GLN A 47 -4.97 -2.27 4.33
CA GLN A 47 -5.06 -1.09 5.19
C GLN A 47 -5.38 0.15 4.36
N THR A 48 -5.90 1.18 5.02
CA THR A 48 -6.25 2.44 4.40
C THR A 48 -5.37 3.54 4.98
N MET A 49 -4.58 4.19 4.13
CA MET A 49 -3.74 5.31 4.56
C MET A 49 -4.50 6.60 4.30
N PHE A 50 -4.48 7.47 5.31
CA PHE A 50 -4.90 8.85 5.17
C PHE A 50 -3.65 9.70 5.05
N TYR A 51 -3.44 10.29 3.88
CA TYR A 51 -2.45 11.35 3.75
C TYR A 51 -3.16 12.61 3.27
N THR A 52 -2.95 13.69 4.01
CA THR A 52 -3.32 15.03 3.58
C THR A 52 -2.21 15.50 2.66
N GLU A 53 -2.46 15.52 1.36
CA GLU A 53 -1.58 16.27 0.47
C GLU A 53 -1.77 17.75 0.82
N GLU A 54 -0.73 18.39 1.36
CA GLU A 54 -0.70 19.86 1.41
C GLU A 54 -0.77 20.36 -0.04
N ALA A 55 -1.94 20.90 -0.40
CA ALA A 55 -2.29 21.57 -1.66
C ALA A 55 -2.58 20.68 -2.89
N ILE A 56 -3.67 19.91 -2.85
CA ILE A 56 -4.46 19.67 -4.09
C ILE A 56 -5.34 20.91 -4.30
N PRO A 57 -5.28 21.59 -5.46
CA PRO A 57 -6.16 22.72 -5.77
C PRO A 57 -7.63 22.36 -5.58
N ALA A 58 -8.39 23.27 -4.96
CA ALA A 58 -9.76 23.06 -4.50
C ALA A 58 -10.78 22.68 -5.58
N ASP A 59 -10.42 22.73 -6.87
CA ASP A 59 -11.31 22.46 -8.00
C ASP A 59 -11.60 20.96 -8.23
N THR A 60 -10.92 20.05 -7.51
CA THR A 60 -11.08 18.59 -7.72
C THR A 60 -12.07 17.92 -6.75
N PHE A 61 -12.54 18.59 -5.69
CA PHE A 61 -13.43 17.96 -4.70
C PHE A 61 -14.61 18.84 -4.27
N SER A 62 -15.80 18.23 -4.26
CA SER A 62 -17.05 18.74 -3.70
C SER A 62 -16.89 19.18 -2.23
N PRO A 63 -17.74 20.09 -1.70
CA PRO A 63 -17.37 21.08 -0.69
C PRO A 63 -17.37 20.50 0.73
N LEU A 64 -16.30 19.81 1.12
CA LEU A 64 -15.98 19.57 2.52
C LEU A 64 -14.50 19.92 2.73
N THR A 65 -14.29 21.14 3.24
CA THR A 65 -13.12 21.54 4.03
C THR A 65 -11.74 21.41 3.39
N GLY A 66 -11.51 21.95 2.18
CA GLY A 66 -10.22 22.55 1.73
C GLY A 66 -8.88 21.81 1.95
N LEU A 67 -8.90 20.55 2.36
CA LEU A 67 -7.78 19.67 2.64
C LEU A 67 -8.11 18.40 1.87
N GLY A 68 -7.42 18.17 0.76
CA GLY A 68 -7.56 16.93 0.00
C GLY A 68 -7.06 15.78 0.87
N ILE A 69 -8.00 15.04 1.48
CA ILE A 69 -7.68 13.77 2.12
C ILE A 69 -7.67 12.74 0.99
N VAL A 70 -6.48 12.25 0.64
CA VAL A 70 -6.40 11.10 -0.25
C VAL A 70 -6.51 9.85 0.62
N ILE A 71 -7.57 9.09 0.35
CA ILE A 71 -7.82 7.80 0.97
C ILE A 71 -7.34 6.77 -0.03
N GLN A 72 -6.21 6.12 0.27
CA GLN A 72 -5.71 5.04 -0.57
C GLN A 72 -5.67 3.74 0.24
N ASP A 73 -6.34 2.72 -0.30
CA ASP A 73 -6.20 1.37 0.18
C ASP A 73 -4.89 0.76 -0.35
N TYR A 74 -4.19 0.06 0.52
CA TYR A 74 -2.93 -0.59 0.21
C TYR A 74 -2.80 -1.95 0.91
N TRP A 75 -1.96 -2.81 0.35
CA TRP A 75 -1.65 -4.11 0.93
C TRP A 75 -0.45 -3.99 1.87
N VAL A 76 -0.51 -4.72 2.99
CA VAL A 76 0.58 -4.78 3.96
C VAL A 76 0.89 -6.21 4.39
N ILE A 77 2.17 -6.45 4.70
CA ILE A 77 2.66 -7.61 5.44
C ILE A 77 3.34 -7.11 6.70
N LYS A 78 2.95 -7.67 7.85
CA LYS A 78 3.64 -7.44 9.12
C LYS A 78 4.69 -8.54 9.31
N LEU A 79 5.94 -8.13 9.49
CA LEU A 79 7.09 -9.00 9.76
C LEU A 79 7.11 -9.48 11.21
#